data_AF-A0A2V6SZ41-F1
#
_entry.id   AF-A0A2V6SZ41-F1
#
_cell.length_a   1.000
_cell.length_b   1.000
_cell.length_c   1.000
_cell.angle_alpha   90.00
_cell.angle_beta   90.00
_cell.angle_gamma   90.00
#
_symmetry.space_group_name_H-M   'P 1'
#
loop_
_entity.id
_entity.type
_entity.pdbx_description
1 polymer ?
#
loop_
_entity_poly.entity_id
_entity_poly.type
_entity_poly.pdbx_seq_one_letter_code
_entity_poly.pdbx_strand_id
1 'polypeptide(L)' 'MIAWEYRALPVGRDARMDSKSLDMMVREMNGLGSQGWEAFSTISWETGWWVFFRRPREATS' A
#
# COMPACT_ATOMS: atom_id res chain seq x y z
N MET A 1 14.49 16.98 -4.50
CA MET A 1 13.13 16.69 -4.00
C MET A 1 12.78 15.28 -4.46
N ILE A 2 12.36 14.39 -3.57
CA ILE A 2 12.04 12.99 -3.94
C ILE A 2 10.66 13.00 -4.61
N ALA A 3 10.57 12.50 -5.84
CA ALA A 3 9.30 12.23 -6.50
C ALA A 3 8.73 10.90 -5.99
N TRP A 4 7.43 10.83 -5.76
CA TRP A 4 6.76 9.66 -5.21
C TRP A 4 5.75 9.08 -6.21
N GLU A 5 5.67 7.75 -6.24
CA GLU A 5 4.55 7.04 -6.84
C GLU A 5 3.57 6.64 -5.74
N TYR A 6 2.28 6.67 -6.06
CA TYR A 6 1.20 6.36 -5.12
C TYR A 6 0.28 5.29 -5.69
N ARG A 7 -0.25 4.44 -4.82
CA ARG A 7 -1.26 3.42 -5.17
C ARG A 7 -2.25 3.28 -4.02
N ALA A 8 -3.51 3.06 -4.35
CA ALA A 8 -4.55 2.73 -3.37
C ALA A 8 -5.16 1.37 -3.74
N LEU A 9 -5.35 0.50 -2.75
CA LEU A 9 -6.00 -0.79 -2.93
C LEU A 9 -7.27 -0.85 -2.07
N PRO A 10 -8.44 -1.20 -2.67
CA PRO A 10 -9.63 -1.49 -1.89
C PRO A 10 -9.48 -2.87 -1.24
N VAL A 11 -9.90 -2.98 0.01
CA VAL A 11 -9.91 -4.22 0.79
C VAL A 11 -11.31 -4.40 1.37
N GLY A 12 -11.78 -5.65 1.39
CA GLY A 12 -13.11 -5.99 1.89
C GLY A 12 -13.34 -5.53 3.34
N ARG A 13 -14.59 -5.22 3.67
CA ARG A 13 -15.01 -4.72 4.98
C ARG A 13 -14.58 -5.56 6.17
N ASP A 14 -14.60 -6.87 6.01
CA ASP A 14 -14.28 -7.81 7.08
C ASP A 14 -12.77 -8.08 7.22
N ALA A 15 -11.94 -7.43 6.40
CA ALA A 15 -10.50 -7.57 6.50
C ALA A 15 -9.97 -6.89 7.77
N ARG A 16 -9.07 -7.59 8.45
CA ARG A 16 -8.40 -7.09 9.64
C ARG A 16 -7.26 -6.15 9.22
N MET A 17 -7.36 -4.86 9.56
CA MET A 17 -6.33 -3.85 9.25
C MET A 17 -5.43 -3.56 10.46
N ASP A 18 -4.70 -4.58 10.91
CA ASP A 18 -3.62 -4.40 11.89
C ASP A 18 -2.24 -4.36 11.23
N SER A 19 -1.19 -4.04 12.00
CA SER A 19 0.17 -3.89 11.48
C SER A 19 0.66 -5.15 10.75
N LYS A 20 0.33 -6.34 11.26
CA LYS A 20 0.73 -7.61 10.63
C LYS A 20 0.07 -7.80 9.26
N SER A 21 -1.21 -7.44 9.15
CA SER A 21 -1.96 -7.54 7.90
C SER A 21 -1.44 -6.54 6.86
N LEU A 22 -1.08 -5.32 7.29
CA LEU A 22 -0.45 -4.31 6.44
C LEU A 22 0.95 -4.76 5.97
N ASP A 23 1.78 -5.31 6.85
CA ASP A 23 3.10 -5.83 6.50
C ASP A 23 3.01 -6.95 5.45
N MET A 24 2.00 -7.82 5.58
CA MET A 24 1.74 -8.88 4.61
C MET A 24 1.36 -8.31 3.24
N MET A 25 0.47 -7.32 3.18
CA MET A 25 0.10 -6.64 1.93
C MET A 25 1.28 -5.96 1.27
N VAL A 26 2.15 -5.30 2.06
CA VAL A 26 3.38 -4.69 1.55
C VAL A 26 4.32 -5.75 0.97
N ARG A 27 4.48 -6.90 1.63
CA ARG A 27 5.30 -8.01 1.14
C ARG A 27 4.74 -8.61 -0.15
N GLU A 28 3.42 -8.83 -0.23
CA GLU A 28 2.78 -9.33 -1.43
C GLU A 28 2.97 -8.38 -2.61
N MET A 29 2.73 -7.08 -2.40
CA MET A 29 2.94 -6.06 -3.41
C MET A 29 4.41 -6.00 -3.86
N ASN A 30 5.36 -6.11 -2.93
CA ASN A 30 6.78 -6.16 -3.25
C ASN A 30 7.23 -7.46 -3.93
N GLY A 31 6.56 -8.59 -3.62
CA GLY A 31 6.83 -9.90 -4.20
C GLY A 31 6.39 -10.06 -5.66
N LEU A 32 5.44 -9.23 -6.13
CA LEU A 32 4.94 -9.23 -7.51
C LEU A 32 5.83 -8.42 -8.49
N GLY A 33 7.12 -8.29 -8.20
CA GLY A 33 8.07 -7.53 -9.02
C GLY A 33 7.96 -6.01 -8.88
N SER A 34 7.08 -5.51 -8.01
CA SER A 34 6.94 -4.09 -7.72
C SER A 34 7.64 -3.76 -6.40
N GLN A 35 8.97 -3.61 -6.38
CA GLN A 35 9.70 -3.33 -5.13
C GLN A 35 9.54 -1.87 -4.65
N GLY A 36 9.86 -1.65 -3.37
CA GLY A 36 10.03 -0.33 -2.76
C GLY A 36 8.75 0.31 -2.21
N TRP A 37 7.63 -0.40 -2.22
CA TRP A 37 6.39 0.15 -1.67
C TRP A 37 6.31 0.03 -0.15
N GLU A 38 5.73 1.06 0.45
CA GLU A 38 5.36 1.12 1.87
C GLU A 38 3.89 1.55 2.00
N ALA A 39 3.17 0.96 2.96
CA ALA A 39 1.85 1.45 3.35
C ALA A 39 2.02 2.66 4.26
N PHE A 40 1.31 3.77 3.98
CA PHE A 40 1.44 5.00 4.77
C PHE A 40 0.12 5.48 5.37
N SER A 41 -1.03 4.96 4.91
CA SER A 41 -2.33 5.33 5.44
C SER A 41 -3.38 4.26 5.18
N THR A 42 -4.39 4.21 6.04
CA THR A 42 -5.61 3.44 5.85
C THR A 42 -6.83 4.30 6.15
N ILE A 43 -7.90 4.11 5.39
CA ILE A 43 -9.20 4.75 5.64
C ILE A 43 -10.27 3.67 5.59
N SER A 44 -11.22 3.69 6.52
CA SER A 44 -12.42 2.87 6.45
C SER A 44 -13.57 3.64 5.81
N TRP A 45 -14.38 2.94 5.04
CA TRP A 45 -15.62 3.41 4.43
C TRP A 45 -16.68 2.29 4.47
N GLU A 46 -17.87 2.53 3.95
CA GLU A 46 -19.04 1.65 4.09
C GLU A 46 -18.79 0.28 3.45
N THR A 47 -18.02 0.26 2.36
CA THR A 47 -17.68 -0.95 1.58
C THR A 47 -16.42 -1.65 2.07
N GLY A 48 -15.67 -1.04 3.01
CA GLY A 48 -14.48 -1.63 3.61
C GLY A 48 -13.32 -0.67 3.74
N TRP A 49 -12.10 -1.13 3.47
CA TRP A 49 -10.88 -0.38 3.73
C TRP A 49 -10.23 0.07 2.43
N TRP A 50 -9.60 1.25 2.48
CA TRP A 50 -8.66 1.71 1.48
C TRP A 50 -7.28 1.74 2.11
N VAL A 51 -6.33 1.00 1.51
CA VAL A 51 -4.93 1.00 1.94
C VAL A 51 -4.12 1.78 0.93
N PHE A 52 -3.40 2.79 1.41
CA PHE A 52 -2.60 3.68 0.59
C PHE A 52 -1.13 3.35 0.72
N PHE A 53 -0.50 3.20 -0.44
CA PHE A 53 0.90 2.87 -0.58
C PHE A 53 1.62 3.96 -1.34
N ARG A 54 2.91 4.11 -1.04
CA ARG A 54 3.82 4.97 -1.80
C ARG A 54 5.15 4.28 -2.00
N ARG A 55 5.89 4.68 -3.02
CA ARG A 55 7.31 4.36 -3.19
C ARG A 55 8.05 5.53 -3.82
N PRO A 56 9.36 5.69 -3.59
CA PRO A 56 10.15 6.64 -4.35
C PRO A 56 10.06 6.28 -5.84
N ARG A 57 9.78 7.27 -6.69
CA ARG A 57 9.96 7.13 -8.12
C ARG A 57 11.47 7.05 -8.33
N GLU A 58 11.99 5.90 -8.78
CA GLU A 58 13.37 5.85 -9.25
C GLU A 58 13.54 7.03 -10.21
N ALA A 59 14.53 7.87 -9.96
CA ALA A 59 14.84 8.95 -10.87
C ALA A 59 15.22 8.29 -12.18
N THR A 60 14.26 8.18 -13.11
CA THR A 60 14.52 7.86 -14.51
C THR A 60 15.63 8.80 -14.91
N SER A 61 16.84 8.24 -14.96
CA SER A 61 18.06 8.96 -15.30
C SER A 61 18.03 9.32 -16.77
#